data_AF-A0A0Q8WBC6-F1
#
_entry.id   AF-A0A0Q8WBC6-F1
#
_cell.length_a   1.000
_cell.length_b   1.000
_cell.length_c   1.000
_cell.angle_alpha   90.00
_cell.angle_beta   90.00
_cell.angle_gamma   90.00
#
_symmetry.space_group_name_H-M   'P 1'
#
loop_
_entity.id
_entity.type
_entity.pdbx_description
1 polymer ?
#
loop_
_entity_poly.entity_id
_entity_poly.type
_entity_poly.pdbx_seq_one_letter_code
_entity_poly.pdbx_strand_id
1 'polypeptide(L)'
;MLWRIRTTLADRPGILAEIALACGRSGVNILGMQVFPTSPRVTDEFIVSAPEGWGDVQLAELFEEAGGAQVSATRVSDDSLIDAPTRYLRGVHQVLEEGRDAEEVLRELLETEPPDVADYRGHDVLDLTRSNGTVLRISRAIPFTSVERARAQALLSLVSDSAYAAPLVSPSPRQQVPMVREATLADIEAVAALHSRCSIETLYNRYQVPLRMPMTTRMARRLVSPESGVALVVQVGLDVVGHGVLEALDTVWTFQLLVEDAWQGQGLGTMLVKQAAGRAKSHGAPRLTFITEGSNDKLLRTVGNAGFVARVERHDGNVHITVPLSAVRSIATG
;
A
#
# COMPACT_ATOMS: atom_id res chain seq x y z
N MET A 1 10.55 7.62 -39.69
CA MET A 1 10.21 6.63 -38.63
C MET A 1 11.07 6.91 -37.41
N LEU A 2 10.56 6.65 -36.20
CA LEU A 2 11.32 6.88 -34.96
C LEU A 2 12.16 5.67 -34.56
N TRP A 3 13.38 5.95 -34.13
CA TRP A 3 14.36 4.97 -33.71
C TRP A 3 15.06 5.42 -32.44
N ARG A 4 15.30 4.48 -31.52
CA ARG A 4 16.26 4.63 -30.44
C ARG A 4 17.58 4.07 -30.88
N ILE A 5 18.63 4.88 -30.79
CA ILE A 5 20.01 4.46 -30.99
C ILE A 5 20.72 4.53 -29.66
N ARG A 6 21.29 3.41 -29.21
CA ARG A 6 22.20 3.39 -28.05
C ARG A 6 23.60 3.10 -28.55
N THR A 7 24.57 3.91 -28.15
CA THR A 7 25.97 3.76 -28.57
C THR A 7 26.90 4.15 -27.44
N THR A 8 28.07 3.53 -27.40
CA THR A 8 29.16 3.89 -26.49
C THR A 8 30.17 4.77 -27.22
N LEU A 9 30.40 5.96 -26.67
CA LEU A 9 31.28 6.99 -27.19
C LEU A 9 32.48 7.21 -26.26
N ALA A 10 33.58 7.69 -26.82
CA ALA A 10 34.73 8.13 -26.03
C ALA A 10 34.38 9.44 -25.31
N ASP A 11 34.73 9.55 -24.03
CA ASP A 11 34.50 10.76 -23.23
C ASP A 11 35.53 11.84 -23.60
N ARG A 12 35.36 12.45 -24.79
CA ARG A 12 36.20 13.54 -25.28
C ARG A 12 35.38 14.61 -26.01
N PRO A 13 35.80 15.89 -25.94
CA PRO A 13 35.16 16.95 -26.71
C PRO A 13 35.11 16.65 -28.22
N GLY A 14 34.01 17.01 -28.87
CA GLY A 14 33.85 16.98 -30.33
C GLY A 14 33.17 15.72 -30.90
N ILE A 15 33.16 14.59 -30.18
CA ILE A 15 32.54 13.35 -30.68
C ILE A 15 31.04 13.52 -31.02
N LEU A 16 30.27 14.20 -30.15
CA LEU A 16 28.86 14.46 -30.42
C LEU A 16 28.63 15.33 -31.66
N ALA A 17 29.58 16.20 -31.99
CA ALA A 17 29.50 16.99 -33.21
C ALA A 17 29.72 16.12 -34.46
N GLU A 18 30.60 15.12 -34.39
CA GLU A 18 30.80 14.13 -35.46
C GLU A 18 29.51 13.34 -35.72
N ILE A 19 28.85 12.84 -34.66
CA ILE A 19 27.53 12.19 -34.74
C ILE A 19 26.48 13.11 -35.35
N ALA A 20 26.32 14.33 -34.83
CA ALA A 20 25.30 15.27 -35.30
C ALA A 20 25.50 15.66 -36.79
N LEU A 21 26.75 15.83 -37.22
CA LEU A 21 27.10 16.09 -38.62
C LEU A 21 26.77 14.90 -39.52
N ALA A 22 27.08 13.67 -39.09
CA ALA A 22 26.75 12.47 -39.83
C ALA A 22 25.23 12.30 -40.01
N CYS A 23 24.46 12.46 -38.92
CA CYS A 23 23.00 12.45 -38.97
C CYS A 23 22.45 13.52 -39.94
N GLY A 24 22.95 14.75 -39.84
CA GLY A 24 22.52 15.85 -40.70
C GLY A 24 22.78 15.62 -42.19
N ARG A 25 23.94 15.04 -42.54
CA ARG A 25 24.27 14.69 -43.94
C ARG A 25 23.38 13.58 -44.51
N SER A 26 22.94 12.66 -43.66
CA SER A 26 22.10 11.53 -44.03
C SER A 26 20.59 11.81 -43.92
N GLY A 27 20.20 13.04 -43.56
CA GLY A 27 18.80 13.41 -43.37
C GLY A 27 18.15 12.77 -42.13
N VAL A 28 18.94 12.28 -41.19
CA VAL A 28 18.49 11.73 -39.91
C VAL A 28 18.38 12.87 -38.91
N ASN A 29 17.18 13.10 -38.37
CA ASN A 29 16.94 14.17 -37.41
C ASN A 29 17.04 13.65 -35.97
N ILE A 30 17.83 14.31 -35.12
CA ILE A 30 17.93 13.98 -33.69
C ILE A 30 16.84 14.74 -32.94
N LEU A 31 15.91 14.00 -32.34
CA LEU A 31 14.75 14.53 -31.62
C LEU A 31 14.96 14.55 -30.10
N GLY A 32 15.82 13.69 -29.60
CA GLY A 32 16.16 13.62 -28.18
C GLY A 32 17.51 12.96 -27.98
N MET A 33 18.16 13.30 -26.87
CA MET A 33 19.43 12.71 -26.47
C MET A 33 19.48 12.56 -24.95
N GLN A 34 19.98 11.44 -24.49
CA GLN A 34 20.32 11.19 -23.09
C GLN A 34 21.74 10.66 -23.00
N VAL A 35 22.47 11.16 -22.01
CA VAL A 35 23.87 10.86 -21.79
C VAL A 35 23.98 10.04 -20.51
N PHE A 36 24.61 8.87 -20.61
CA PHE A 36 24.85 7.98 -19.47
C PHE A 36 26.37 7.89 -19.21
N PRO A 37 26.91 8.77 -18.35
CA PRO A 37 28.35 8.83 -18.11
C PRO A 37 28.83 7.56 -17.41
N THR A 38 29.83 6.90 -17.98
CA THR A 38 30.44 5.67 -17.46
C THR A 38 31.97 5.73 -17.63
N SER A 39 32.64 6.57 -16.84
CA SER A 39 34.09 6.84 -16.99
C SER A 39 34.91 5.54 -17.17
N PRO A 40 35.73 5.40 -18.24
CA PRO A 40 36.20 6.46 -19.16
C PRO A 40 35.41 6.59 -20.48
N ARG A 41 34.22 5.98 -20.58
CA ARG A 41 33.36 6.03 -21.77
C ARG A 41 31.99 6.62 -21.41
N VAL A 42 31.19 6.93 -22.41
CA VAL A 42 29.84 7.43 -22.21
C VAL A 42 28.92 6.60 -23.07
N THR A 43 27.86 6.05 -22.50
CA THR A 43 26.80 5.44 -23.29
C THR A 43 25.77 6.52 -23.56
N ASP A 44 25.56 6.86 -24.82
CA ASP A 44 24.58 7.84 -25.23
C ASP A 44 23.40 7.15 -25.90
N GLU A 45 22.22 7.69 -25.66
CA GLU A 45 20.98 7.28 -26.29
C GLU A 45 20.38 8.44 -27.06
N PHE A 46 20.05 8.20 -28.32
CA PHE A 46 19.46 9.15 -29.23
C PHE A 46 18.09 8.66 -29.66
N ILE A 47 17.11 9.56 -29.67
CA ILE A 47 15.85 9.35 -30.38
C ILE A 47 15.97 10.09 -31.69
N VAL A 48 15.88 9.36 -32.81
CA VAL A 48 16.05 9.93 -34.15
C VAL A 48 14.85 9.64 -35.03
N SER A 49 14.55 10.57 -35.94
CA SER A 49 13.66 10.32 -37.08
C SER A 49 14.51 10.09 -38.32
N ALA A 50 14.41 8.89 -38.88
CA ALA A 50 15.11 8.51 -40.11
C ALA A 50 14.19 8.67 -41.35
N PRO A 51 14.77 8.92 -42.54
CA PRO A 51 14.04 8.93 -43.82
C PRO A 51 13.36 7.60 -44.12
N GLU A 52 12.42 7.61 -45.06
CA GLU A 52 11.74 6.39 -45.51
C GLU A 52 12.75 5.40 -46.15
N GLY A 53 12.61 4.10 -45.84
CA GLY A 53 13.52 3.05 -46.31
C GLY A 53 14.75 2.79 -45.43
N TRP A 54 14.99 3.59 -44.38
CA TRP A 54 16.04 3.33 -43.41
C TRP A 54 15.63 2.26 -42.38
N GLY A 55 16.50 1.28 -42.18
CA GLY A 55 16.38 0.23 -41.16
C GLY A 55 17.39 0.38 -40.02
N ASP A 56 17.36 -0.61 -39.13
CA ASP A 56 18.26 -0.75 -37.99
C ASP A 56 19.73 -0.85 -38.40
N VAL A 57 20.04 -1.64 -39.43
CA VAL A 57 21.41 -1.85 -39.93
C VAL A 57 22.02 -0.54 -40.43
N GLN A 58 21.33 0.21 -41.30
CA GLN A 58 21.89 1.46 -41.84
C GLN A 58 22.09 2.53 -40.75
N LEU A 59 21.21 2.56 -39.75
CA LEU A 59 21.36 3.46 -38.61
C LEU A 59 22.54 3.05 -37.72
N ALA A 60 22.73 1.74 -37.50
CA ALA A 60 23.88 1.25 -36.76
C ALA A 60 25.19 1.63 -37.46
N GLU A 61 25.31 1.34 -38.75
CA GLU A 61 26.48 1.68 -39.57
C GLU A 61 26.79 3.19 -39.54
N LEU A 62 25.77 4.04 -39.71
CA LEU A 62 25.94 5.50 -39.64
C LEU A 62 26.56 5.97 -38.32
N PHE A 63 26.10 5.43 -37.20
CA PHE A 63 26.60 5.81 -35.88
C PHE A 63 27.98 5.20 -35.60
N GLU A 64 28.26 3.99 -36.09
CA GLU A 64 29.59 3.36 -35.98
C GLU A 64 30.65 4.14 -36.77
N GLU A 65 30.35 4.51 -38.02
CA GLU A 65 31.24 5.35 -38.86
C GLU A 65 31.50 6.73 -38.25
N ALA A 66 30.53 7.26 -37.52
CA ALA A 66 30.65 8.53 -36.80
C ALA A 66 31.37 8.41 -35.44
N GLY A 67 31.92 7.24 -35.11
CA GLY A 67 32.75 7.02 -33.92
C GLY A 67 32.04 6.31 -32.76
N GLY A 68 30.81 5.85 -32.97
CA GLY A 68 30.07 4.98 -32.06
C GLY A 68 30.66 3.58 -31.97
N ALA A 69 30.56 2.98 -30.79
CA ALA A 69 30.85 1.56 -30.57
C ALA A 69 29.65 0.89 -29.91
N GLN A 70 29.48 -0.43 -30.10
CA GLN A 70 28.38 -1.20 -29.50
C GLN A 70 27.02 -0.58 -29.83
N VAL A 71 26.82 -0.22 -31.10
CA VAL A 71 25.60 0.47 -31.53
C VAL A 71 24.43 -0.52 -31.59
N SER A 72 23.31 -0.13 -31.01
CA SER A 72 22.03 -0.83 -31.18
C SER A 72 20.98 0.15 -31.67
N ALA A 73 20.26 -0.22 -32.72
CA ALA A 73 19.11 0.52 -33.22
C ALA A 73 17.82 -0.27 -32.97
N THR A 74 16.82 0.37 -32.36
CA THR A 74 15.52 -0.26 -32.08
C THR A 74 14.41 0.70 -32.46
N ARG A 75 13.38 0.17 -33.10
CA ARG A 75 12.21 0.98 -33.49
C ARG A 75 11.39 1.34 -32.26
N VAL A 76 10.91 2.57 -32.18
CA VAL A 76 10.14 3.07 -31.04
C VAL A 76 8.87 3.81 -31.47
N SER A 77 7.94 3.99 -30.52
CA SER A 77 6.72 4.80 -30.70
C SER A 77 6.96 6.26 -30.33
N ASP A 78 5.96 7.10 -30.60
CA ASP A 78 5.98 8.54 -30.27
C ASP A 78 6.13 8.82 -28.76
N ASP A 79 5.75 7.88 -27.89
CA ASP A 79 5.91 8.00 -26.43
C ASP A 79 7.38 8.15 -25.99
N SER A 80 8.32 7.70 -26.83
CA SER A 80 9.76 7.88 -26.60
C SER A 80 10.22 9.34 -26.70
N LEU A 81 9.39 10.23 -27.25
CA LEU A 81 9.66 11.68 -27.29
C LEU A 81 9.37 12.38 -25.96
N ILE A 82 8.63 11.73 -25.06
CA ILE A 82 8.37 12.26 -23.72
C ILE A 82 9.67 12.13 -22.90
N ASP A 83 10.10 13.24 -22.30
CA ASP A 83 11.27 13.25 -21.47
C ASP A 83 11.12 12.23 -20.32
N ALA A 84 12.23 11.56 -20.01
CA ALA A 84 12.19 10.49 -19.04
C ALA A 84 11.76 10.95 -17.63
N PRO A 85 12.20 12.12 -17.10
CA PRO A 85 11.68 12.63 -15.83
C PRO A 85 10.14 12.67 -15.78
N THR A 86 9.49 13.23 -16.81
CA THR A 86 8.03 13.27 -16.89
C THR A 86 7.41 11.88 -16.93
N ARG A 87 7.98 10.93 -17.70
CA ARG A 87 7.48 9.55 -17.75
C ARG A 87 7.55 8.86 -16.39
N TYR A 88 8.67 8.98 -15.68
CA TYR A 88 8.83 8.36 -14.36
C TYR A 88 7.89 8.99 -13.32
N LEU A 89 7.67 10.31 -13.34
CA LEU A 89 6.70 10.97 -12.46
C LEU A 89 5.25 10.53 -12.74
N ARG A 90 4.87 10.36 -14.02
CA ARG A 90 3.58 9.76 -14.37
C ARG A 90 3.48 8.31 -13.91
N GLY A 91 4.55 7.53 -14.04
CA GLY A 91 4.60 6.16 -13.53
C GLY A 91 4.37 6.10 -12.01
N VAL A 92 4.97 7.01 -11.25
CA VAL A 92 4.66 7.16 -9.81
C VAL A 92 3.18 7.46 -9.60
N HIS A 93 2.62 8.45 -10.31
CA HIS A 93 1.19 8.79 -10.22
C HIS A 93 0.27 7.59 -10.50
N GLN A 94 0.56 6.82 -11.55
CA GLN A 94 -0.20 5.62 -11.91
C GLN A 94 -0.18 4.55 -10.81
N VAL A 95 0.95 4.35 -10.14
CA VAL A 95 1.03 3.38 -9.03
C VAL A 95 0.27 3.90 -7.80
N LEU A 96 0.42 5.18 -7.46
CA LEU A 96 -0.12 5.76 -6.23
C LEU A 96 -1.62 6.08 -6.29
N GLU A 97 -2.06 6.71 -7.37
CA GLU A 97 -3.41 7.25 -7.50
C GLU A 97 -4.33 6.33 -8.31
N GLU A 98 -3.79 5.66 -9.33
CA GLU A 98 -4.55 4.75 -10.19
C GLU A 98 -4.47 3.27 -9.73
N GLY A 99 -3.61 2.97 -8.74
CA GLY A 99 -3.48 1.63 -8.15
C GLY A 99 -2.86 0.60 -9.09
N ARG A 100 -2.11 1.02 -10.12
CA ARG A 100 -1.41 0.09 -11.02
C ARG A 100 -0.29 -0.65 -10.29
N ASP A 101 -0.02 -1.88 -10.73
CA ASP A 101 1.09 -2.65 -10.18
C ASP A 101 2.44 -2.02 -10.55
N ALA A 102 3.32 -1.86 -9.55
CA ALA A 102 4.60 -1.20 -9.73
C ALA A 102 5.57 -1.97 -10.64
N GLU A 103 5.49 -3.30 -10.67
CA GLU A 103 6.29 -4.10 -11.58
C GLU A 103 5.85 -3.89 -13.03
N GLU A 104 4.54 -3.88 -13.29
CA GLU A 104 3.98 -3.62 -14.63
C GLU A 104 4.43 -2.23 -15.15
N VAL A 105 4.26 -1.20 -14.34
CA VAL A 105 4.67 0.18 -14.70
C VAL A 105 6.19 0.26 -14.93
N LEU A 106 7.00 -0.39 -14.10
CA LEU A 106 8.46 -0.42 -14.29
C LEU A 106 8.85 -1.15 -15.58
N ARG A 107 8.16 -2.23 -15.94
CA ARG A 107 8.41 -2.95 -17.20
C ARG A 107 8.12 -2.08 -18.41
N GLU A 108 7.05 -1.30 -18.38
CA GLU A 108 6.73 -0.33 -19.43
C GLU A 108 7.78 0.78 -19.51
N LEU A 109 8.15 1.39 -18.37
CA LEU A 109 9.13 2.48 -18.33
C LEU A 109 10.53 2.07 -18.80
N LEU A 110 10.92 0.83 -18.50
CA LEU A 110 12.19 0.22 -18.88
C LEU A 110 12.13 -0.47 -20.26
N GLU A 111 10.94 -0.47 -20.87
CA GLU A 111 10.62 -1.08 -22.16
C GLU A 111 11.09 -2.54 -22.22
N THR A 112 10.73 -3.29 -21.18
CA THR A 112 11.01 -4.71 -21.05
C THR A 112 9.75 -5.52 -21.22
N GLU A 113 9.79 -6.51 -22.10
CA GLU A 113 8.76 -7.55 -22.14
C GLU A 113 9.06 -8.64 -21.10
N PRO A 114 8.04 -9.31 -20.54
CA PRO A 114 8.27 -10.49 -19.70
C PRO A 114 8.99 -11.56 -20.52
N PRO A 115 10.11 -12.14 -20.03
CA PRO A 115 10.78 -13.19 -20.78
C PRO A 115 9.90 -14.44 -20.85
N ASP A 116 9.79 -15.02 -22.05
CA ASP A 116 8.98 -16.24 -22.33
C ASP A 116 9.60 -17.52 -21.71
N VAL A 117 10.84 -17.44 -21.21
CA VAL A 117 11.59 -18.54 -20.59
C VAL A 117 12.35 -18.11 -19.33
N ALA A 118 12.35 -18.99 -18.33
CA ALA A 118 13.04 -18.81 -17.04
C ALA A 118 14.59 -18.89 -17.12
N ASP A 119 15.17 -18.98 -18.32
CA ASP A 119 16.62 -19.03 -18.51
C ASP A 119 17.16 -17.61 -18.74
N TYR A 120 17.70 -17.00 -17.69
CA TYR A 120 18.27 -15.65 -17.69
C TYR A 120 19.68 -15.58 -18.34
N ARG A 121 20.15 -16.67 -18.97
CA ARG A 121 21.50 -16.72 -19.56
C ARG A 121 21.65 -15.68 -20.66
N GLY A 122 22.48 -14.67 -20.40
CA GLY A 122 22.78 -13.57 -21.32
C GLY A 122 21.94 -12.31 -21.12
N HIS A 123 20.94 -12.34 -20.24
CA HIS A 123 20.18 -11.15 -19.86
C HIS A 123 20.89 -10.41 -18.73
N ASP A 124 20.83 -9.08 -18.76
CA ASP A 124 21.15 -8.28 -17.59
C ASP A 124 19.96 -8.29 -16.62
N VAL A 125 20.26 -8.42 -15.33
CA VAL A 125 19.26 -8.55 -14.26
C VAL A 125 19.32 -7.31 -13.38
N LEU A 126 18.15 -6.72 -13.18
CA LEU A 126 17.90 -5.59 -12.31
C LEU A 126 17.13 -6.07 -11.08
N ASP A 127 17.83 -6.09 -9.95
CA ASP A 127 17.26 -6.35 -8.63
C ASP A 127 16.93 -5.03 -7.96
N LEU A 128 15.64 -4.81 -7.68
CA LEU A 128 15.13 -3.63 -7.02
C LEU A 128 14.62 -4.03 -5.64
N THR A 129 15.08 -3.33 -4.61
CA THR A 129 14.70 -3.64 -3.22
C THR A 129 13.52 -2.77 -2.81
N ARG A 130 12.43 -3.39 -2.35
CA ARG A 130 11.29 -2.70 -1.73
C ARG A 130 11.62 -2.32 -0.28
N SER A 131 10.90 -1.36 0.28
CA SER A 131 11.08 -0.91 1.67
C SER A 131 10.84 -2.02 2.72
N ASN A 132 10.01 -3.02 2.39
CA ASN A 132 9.75 -4.21 3.20
C ASN A 132 10.84 -5.31 3.09
N GLY A 133 11.93 -5.07 2.35
CA GLY A 133 13.03 -6.00 2.14
C GLY A 133 12.80 -7.07 1.06
N THR A 134 11.62 -7.12 0.43
CA THR A 134 11.39 -7.99 -0.72
C THR A 134 12.07 -7.45 -1.98
N VAL A 135 12.45 -8.34 -2.89
CA VAL A 135 13.17 -7.99 -4.12
C VAL A 135 12.25 -8.17 -5.32
N LEU A 136 12.15 -7.13 -6.13
CA LEU A 136 11.54 -7.16 -7.46
C LEU A 136 12.64 -7.35 -8.50
N ARG A 137 12.48 -8.32 -9.41
CA ARG A 137 13.49 -8.67 -10.41
C ARG A 137 12.98 -8.45 -11.83
N ILE A 138 13.66 -7.60 -12.59
CA ILE A 138 13.39 -7.33 -14.01
C ILE A 138 14.64 -7.71 -14.80
N SER A 139 14.48 -8.33 -15.97
CA SER A 139 15.60 -8.69 -16.83
C SER A 139 15.33 -8.35 -18.29
N ARG A 140 16.39 -8.07 -19.05
CA ARG A 140 16.33 -7.88 -20.51
C ARG A 140 17.67 -8.20 -21.16
N ALA A 141 17.68 -8.44 -22.47
CA ALA A 141 18.89 -8.81 -23.21
C ALA A 141 19.94 -7.67 -23.32
N ILE A 142 19.49 -6.42 -23.32
CA ILE A 142 20.38 -5.24 -23.37
C ILE A 142 20.68 -4.75 -21.94
N PRO A 143 21.95 -4.53 -21.56
CA PRO A 143 22.28 -4.08 -20.21
C PRO A 143 21.53 -2.82 -19.75
N PHE A 144 21.17 -2.79 -18.47
CA PHE A 144 20.66 -1.60 -17.79
C PHE A 144 21.81 -0.66 -17.47
N THR A 145 21.67 0.59 -17.89
CA THR A 145 22.54 1.69 -17.48
C THR A 145 22.40 1.96 -15.99
N SER A 146 23.45 2.52 -15.37
CA SER A 146 23.42 2.95 -13.96
C SER A 146 22.24 3.89 -13.66
N VAL A 147 21.88 4.76 -14.61
CA VAL A 147 20.79 5.74 -14.48
C VAL A 147 19.40 5.07 -14.58
N GLU A 148 19.21 4.06 -15.43
CA GLU A 148 17.99 3.24 -15.43
C GLU A 148 17.82 2.52 -14.09
N ARG A 149 18.89 1.90 -13.57
CA ARG A 149 18.86 1.22 -12.25
C ARG A 149 18.51 2.19 -11.13
N ALA A 150 19.15 3.35 -11.09
CA ALA A 150 18.91 4.37 -10.08
C ALA A 150 17.48 4.92 -10.13
N ARG A 151 16.96 5.24 -11.33
CA ARG A 151 15.58 5.74 -11.49
C ARG A 151 14.53 4.70 -11.12
N ALA A 152 14.73 3.44 -11.54
CA ALA A 152 13.83 2.35 -11.20
C ALA A 152 13.81 2.10 -9.68
N GLN A 153 14.97 2.10 -9.03
CA GLN A 153 15.07 1.99 -7.57
C GLN A 153 14.42 3.18 -6.87
N ALA A 154 14.63 4.41 -7.35
CA ALA A 154 14.02 5.61 -6.78
C ALA A 154 12.49 5.59 -6.89
N LEU A 155 11.94 5.23 -8.06
CA LEU A 155 10.50 5.04 -8.25
C LEU A 155 9.97 3.98 -7.28
N LEU A 156 10.61 2.80 -7.24
CA LEU A 156 10.17 1.71 -6.37
C LEU A 156 10.21 2.12 -4.90
N SER A 157 11.26 2.82 -4.46
CA SER A 157 11.36 3.34 -3.10
C SER A 157 10.24 4.32 -2.79
N LEU A 158 9.97 5.30 -3.67
CA LEU A 158 8.89 6.28 -3.47
C LEU A 158 7.51 5.62 -3.34
N VAL A 159 7.20 4.65 -4.21
CA VAL A 159 5.90 3.97 -4.17
C VAL A 159 5.81 2.96 -3.02
N SER A 160 6.92 2.33 -2.65
CA SER A 160 6.96 1.41 -1.50
C SER A 160 6.87 2.14 -0.16
N ASP A 161 7.43 3.35 -0.07
CA ASP A 161 7.35 4.23 1.10
C ASP A 161 5.98 4.89 1.24
N SER A 162 5.16 4.92 0.19
CA SER A 162 3.77 5.40 0.26
C SER A 162 2.79 4.32 0.74
N ALA A 163 3.03 3.06 0.33
CA ALA A 163 2.35 1.90 0.90
C ALA A 163 2.70 1.73 2.39
N TYR A 164 3.87 2.27 2.78
CA TYR A 164 4.34 2.46 4.15
C TYR A 164 4.46 3.94 4.51
N ALA A 165 3.53 4.80 4.07
CA ALA A 165 3.48 6.17 4.56
C ALA A 165 3.09 6.12 6.03
N ALA A 166 4.06 5.77 6.87
CA ALA A 166 4.05 6.02 8.27
C ALA A 166 3.78 7.51 8.38
N PRO A 167 2.75 7.90 9.13
CA PRO A 167 2.32 9.28 9.17
C PRO A 167 3.49 10.22 9.46
N LEU A 168 3.49 11.39 8.83
CA LEU A 168 4.46 12.49 8.98
C LEU A 168 4.67 12.96 10.43
N VAL A 169 3.91 12.39 11.37
CA VAL A 169 4.14 12.45 12.80
C VAL A 169 4.76 11.12 13.23
N SER A 170 6.07 11.11 13.50
CA SER A 170 6.64 10.02 14.30
C SER A 170 5.89 9.99 15.62
N PRO A 171 5.18 8.89 15.95
CA PRO A 171 4.54 8.81 17.23
C PRO A 171 5.60 8.89 18.31
N SER A 172 5.33 9.71 19.31
CA SER A 172 6.21 9.81 20.48
C SER A 172 6.55 8.39 20.98
N PRO A 173 7.81 8.12 21.38
CA PRO A 173 8.18 6.85 22.01
C PRO A 173 7.50 6.64 23.38
N ARG A 174 6.75 7.64 23.87
CA ARG A 174 5.71 7.43 24.88
C ARG A 174 4.60 6.64 24.21
N GLN A 175 4.42 5.37 24.59
CA GLN A 175 3.27 4.52 24.26
C GLN A 175 2.08 5.39 23.86
N GLN A 176 1.74 5.37 22.57
CA GLN A 176 0.59 6.11 22.07
C GLN A 176 -0.60 5.74 22.95
N VAL A 177 -1.11 6.71 23.71
CA VAL A 177 -2.13 6.43 24.72
C VAL A 177 -3.39 5.99 23.99
N PRO A 178 -3.89 4.77 24.23
CA PRO A 178 -5.10 4.32 23.57
C PRO A 178 -6.26 5.24 23.92
N MET A 179 -6.99 5.68 22.91
CA MET A 179 -8.16 6.54 23.07
C MET A 179 -9.40 5.80 22.56
N VAL A 180 -10.47 5.83 23.35
CA VAL A 180 -11.78 5.35 22.90
C VAL A 180 -12.61 6.53 22.44
N ARG A 181 -13.12 6.47 21.20
CA ARG A 181 -14.03 7.47 20.65
C ARG A 181 -15.18 6.80 19.89
N GLU A 182 -16.19 7.58 19.55
CA GLU A 182 -17.25 7.11 18.64
C GLU A 182 -16.69 6.95 17.23
N ALA A 183 -17.18 5.92 16.54
CA ALA A 183 -16.87 5.68 15.15
C ALA A 183 -17.71 6.61 14.27
N THR A 184 -17.12 7.06 13.17
CA THR A 184 -17.77 7.89 12.15
C THR A 184 -17.65 7.20 10.80
N LEU A 185 -18.39 7.63 9.78
CA LEU A 185 -18.30 7.03 8.43
C LEU A 185 -16.88 7.05 7.83
N ALA A 186 -15.97 7.90 8.32
CA ALA A 186 -14.56 7.88 7.94
C ALA A 186 -13.80 6.63 8.43
N ASP A 187 -14.32 5.92 9.44
CA ASP A 187 -13.69 4.74 10.03
C ASP A 187 -14.02 3.42 9.30
N ILE A 188 -14.79 3.48 8.20
CA ILE A 188 -15.20 2.28 7.44
C ILE A 188 -14.00 1.44 7.02
N GLU A 189 -12.98 2.07 6.45
CA GLU A 189 -11.76 1.39 6.01
C GLU A 189 -10.92 0.91 7.20
N ALA A 190 -10.78 1.74 8.24
CA ALA A 190 -10.01 1.40 9.43
C ALA A 190 -10.61 0.19 10.18
N VAL A 191 -11.94 0.12 10.29
CA VAL A 191 -12.65 -1.02 10.88
C VAL A 191 -12.53 -2.25 9.97
N ALA A 192 -12.60 -2.11 8.65
CA ALA A 192 -12.37 -3.24 7.73
C ALA A 192 -10.93 -3.79 7.85
N ALA A 193 -9.94 -2.89 7.92
CA ALA A 193 -8.54 -3.25 8.11
C ALA A 193 -8.32 -3.96 9.45
N LEU A 194 -8.89 -3.46 10.56
CA LEU A 194 -8.88 -4.13 11.86
C LEU A 194 -9.34 -5.60 11.74
N HIS A 195 -10.47 -5.84 11.07
CA HIS A 195 -11.00 -7.19 10.92
C HIS A 195 -10.09 -8.09 10.08
N SER A 196 -9.38 -7.55 9.09
CA SER A 196 -8.43 -8.32 8.27
C SER A 196 -7.16 -8.74 9.03
N ARG A 197 -6.78 -7.99 10.08
CA ARG A 197 -5.64 -8.31 10.93
C ARG A 197 -5.97 -9.28 12.06
N CYS A 198 -7.24 -9.41 12.44
CA CYS A 198 -7.67 -10.33 13.49
C CYS A 198 -7.56 -11.79 13.06
N SER A 199 -7.18 -12.65 14.01
CA SER A 199 -7.19 -14.10 13.80
C SER A 199 -8.60 -14.64 13.59
N ILE A 200 -8.69 -15.82 12.95
CA ILE A 200 -9.95 -16.55 12.76
C ILE A 200 -10.63 -16.80 14.12
N GLU A 201 -9.86 -17.14 15.16
CA GLU A 201 -10.39 -17.35 16.51
C GLU A 201 -11.01 -16.08 17.09
N THR A 202 -10.32 -14.94 16.98
CA THR A 202 -10.79 -13.64 17.47
C THR A 202 -12.07 -13.20 16.75
N LEU A 203 -12.15 -13.41 15.43
CA LEU A 203 -13.37 -13.15 14.66
C LEU A 203 -14.51 -14.13 14.99
N TYR A 204 -14.21 -15.43 15.12
CA TYR A 204 -15.20 -16.43 15.48
C TYR A 204 -15.81 -16.16 16.85
N ASN A 205 -14.99 -15.82 17.85
CA ASN A 205 -15.46 -15.42 19.18
C ASN A 205 -16.43 -14.23 19.13
N ARG A 206 -16.18 -13.27 18.23
CA ARG A 206 -16.99 -12.05 18.04
C ARG A 206 -18.31 -12.31 17.33
N TYR A 207 -18.31 -13.14 16.29
CA TYR A 207 -19.42 -13.27 15.34
C TYR A 207 -20.15 -14.60 15.40
N GLN A 208 -19.54 -15.63 16.01
CA GLN A 208 -20.05 -16.99 16.13
C GLN A 208 -20.36 -17.67 14.77
N VAL A 209 -19.87 -17.08 13.68
CA VAL A 209 -19.95 -17.61 12.32
C VAL A 209 -18.63 -17.32 11.59
N PRO A 210 -18.19 -18.20 10.66
CA PRO A 210 -17.06 -17.90 9.81
C PRO A 210 -17.34 -16.66 8.96
N LEU A 211 -16.50 -15.64 9.12
CA LEU A 211 -16.54 -14.45 8.28
C LEU A 211 -15.73 -14.67 7.00
N ARG A 212 -16.31 -14.27 5.86
CA ARG A 212 -15.55 -14.15 4.62
C ARG A 212 -14.76 -12.85 4.63
N MET A 213 -13.48 -12.96 4.30
CA MET A 213 -12.56 -11.83 4.16
C MET A 213 -12.14 -11.68 2.68
N PRO A 214 -11.90 -10.45 2.20
CA PRO A 214 -12.07 -9.18 2.91
C PRO A 214 -13.54 -8.86 3.20
N MET A 215 -13.78 -8.11 4.28
CA MET A 215 -15.13 -7.72 4.68
C MET A 215 -15.75 -6.81 3.63
N THR A 216 -17.02 -7.03 3.28
CA THR A 216 -17.74 -6.15 2.33
C THR A 216 -17.94 -4.74 2.91
N THR A 217 -17.90 -3.72 2.06
CA THR A 217 -18.14 -2.31 2.44
C THR A 217 -19.48 -2.12 3.16
N ARG A 218 -20.52 -2.87 2.74
CA ARG A 218 -21.84 -2.84 3.38
C ARG A 218 -21.79 -3.31 4.84
N MET A 219 -21.05 -4.37 5.13
CA MET A 219 -20.87 -4.86 6.50
C MET A 219 -20.06 -3.86 7.33
N ALA A 220 -18.95 -3.36 6.79
CA ALA A 220 -18.11 -2.36 7.46
C ALA A 220 -18.91 -1.11 7.84
N ARG A 221 -19.74 -0.60 6.91
CA ARG A 221 -20.63 0.53 7.17
C ARG A 221 -21.61 0.26 8.32
N ARG A 222 -22.20 -0.94 8.39
CA ARG A 222 -23.13 -1.32 9.47
C ARG A 222 -22.43 -1.41 10.83
N LEU A 223 -21.16 -1.81 10.87
CA LEU A 223 -20.37 -1.87 12.09
C LEU A 223 -19.94 -0.49 12.60
N VAL A 224 -19.85 0.50 11.71
CA VAL A 224 -19.46 1.88 12.03
C VAL A 224 -20.67 2.76 12.32
N SER A 225 -21.79 2.50 11.65
CA SER A 225 -23.04 3.25 11.80
C SER A 225 -24.19 2.24 12.01
N PRO A 226 -24.36 1.72 13.24
CA PRO A 226 -25.47 0.83 13.56
C PRO A 226 -26.81 1.56 13.47
N GLU A 227 -27.90 0.84 13.19
CA GLU A 227 -29.24 1.43 13.06
C GLU A 227 -29.81 1.92 14.40
N SER A 228 -29.43 1.27 15.51
CA SER A 228 -29.89 1.60 16.85
C SER A 228 -28.74 1.52 17.84
N GLY A 229 -28.07 2.64 18.11
CA GLY A 229 -26.99 2.73 19.08
C GLY A 229 -25.76 3.45 18.54
N VAL A 230 -24.57 3.07 19.03
CA VAL A 230 -23.30 3.72 18.68
C VAL A 230 -22.19 2.70 18.53
N ALA A 231 -21.29 2.96 17.58
CA ALA A 231 -20.05 2.20 17.43
C ALA A 231 -18.89 2.95 18.08
N LEU A 232 -17.99 2.20 18.70
CA LEU A 232 -16.80 2.69 19.38
C LEU A 232 -15.56 2.11 18.72
N VAL A 233 -14.51 2.91 18.63
CA VAL A 233 -13.18 2.45 18.20
C VAL A 233 -12.15 2.77 19.28
N VAL A 234 -11.18 1.88 19.41
CA VAL A 234 -9.94 2.13 20.15
C VAL A 234 -8.89 2.54 19.13
N GLN A 235 -8.50 3.81 19.20
CA GLN A 235 -7.47 4.37 18.34
C GLN A 235 -6.15 4.44 19.12
N VAL A 236 -5.08 3.95 18.50
CA VAL A 236 -3.72 4.09 18.98
C VAL A 236 -2.94 4.74 17.84
N GLY A 237 -2.63 6.03 17.99
CA GLY A 237 -2.01 6.83 16.92
C GLY A 237 -2.98 7.01 15.77
N LEU A 238 -2.67 6.44 14.61
CA LEU A 238 -3.59 6.42 13.46
C LEU A 238 -4.32 5.08 13.29
N ASP A 239 -3.92 4.06 14.05
CA ASP A 239 -4.47 2.72 13.89
C ASP A 239 -5.71 2.52 14.76
N VAL A 240 -6.74 1.93 14.17
CA VAL A 240 -7.87 1.36 14.92
C VAL A 240 -7.51 -0.08 15.27
N VAL A 241 -7.34 -0.33 16.57
CA VAL A 241 -6.86 -1.62 17.13
C VAL A 241 -7.94 -2.37 17.92
N GLY A 242 -9.09 -1.73 18.11
CA GLY A 242 -10.25 -2.32 18.75
C GLY A 242 -11.53 -1.64 18.29
N HIS A 243 -12.63 -2.38 18.34
CA HIS A 243 -13.93 -1.92 17.89
C HIS A 243 -15.01 -2.51 18.78
N GLY A 244 -16.09 -1.79 18.98
CA GLY A 244 -17.26 -2.32 19.65
C GLY A 244 -18.54 -1.64 19.22
N VAL A 245 -19.63 -2.37 19.25
CA VAL A 245 -20.96 -1.87 18.89
C VAL A 245 -21.83 -1.97 20.13
N LEU A 246 -22.36 -0.83 20.55
CA LEU A 246 -23.37 -0.70 21.58
C LEU A 246 -24.70 -0.54 20.88
N GLU A 247 -25.56 -1.56 20.95
CA GLU A 247 -26.86 -1.56 20.29
C GLU A 247 -27.99 -1.64 21.31
N ALA A 248 -29.09 -0.95 21.00
CA ALA A 248 -30.33 -1.07 21.75
C ALA A 248 -31.34 -1.85 20.91
N LEU A 249 -31.70 -3.05 21.38
CA LEU A 249 -32.80 -3.82 20.82
C LEU A 249 -33.93 -3.86 21.84
N ASP A 250 -35.06 -3.25 21.48
CA ASP A 250 -36.21 -3.01 22.36
C ASP A 250 -35.82 -2.28 23.65
N THR A 251 -35.71 -3.01 24.75
CA THR A 251 -35.34 -2.47 26.09
C THR A 251 -33.99 -3.00 26.57
N VAL A 252 -33.31 -3.80 25.76
CA VAL A 252 -32.06 -4.48 26.11
C VAL A 252 -30.91 -3.83 25.35
N TRP A 253 -29.97 -3.28 26.11
CA TRP A 253 -28.72 -2.77 25.58
C TRP A 253 -27.69 -3.89 25.55
N THR A 254 -27.10 -4.14 24.38
CA THR A 254 -26.04 -5.12 24.20
C THR A 254 -24.76 -4.44 23.76
N PHE A 255 -23.62 -4.91 24.29
CA PHE A 255 -22.32 -4.49 23.80
C PHE A 255 -21.48 -5.67 23.37
N GLN A 256 -20.84 -5.47 22.23
CA GLN A 256 -20.24 -6.51 21.45
C GLN A 256 -18.90 -5.93 20.96
N LEU A 257 -17.76 -6.55 21.31
CA LEU A 257 -16.43 -5.96 21.09
C LEU A 257 -15.41 -6.91 20.48
N LEU A 258 -14.45 -6.31 19.78
CA LEU A 258 -13.31 -6.92 19.13
C LEU A 258 -12.04 -6.15 19.51
N VAL A 259 -10.94 -6.87 19.78
CA VAL A 259 -9.61 -6.27 19.93
C VAL A 259 -8.63 -7.12 19.13
N GLU A 260 -7.81 -6.46 18.31
CA GLU A 260 -6.77 -7.12 17.51
C GLU A 260 -5.84 -7.95 18.39
N ASP A 261 -5.47 -9.14 17.94
CA ASP A 261 -4.71 -10.13 18.70
C ASP A 261 -3.42 -9.54 19.30
N ALA A 262 -2.67 -8.74 18.54
CA ALA A 262 -1.43 -8.07 18.99
C ALA A 262 -1.64 -7.07 20.13
N TRP A 263 -2.86 -6.58 20.32
CA TRP A 263 -3.25 -5.57 21.31
C TRP A 263 -4.05 -6.14 22.49
N GLN A 264 -4.31 -7.45 22.49
CA GLN A 264 -4.97 -8.13 23.60
C GLN A 264 -4.08 -8.16 24.85
N GLY A 265 -4.69 -8.33 26.03
CA GLY A 265 -3.97 -8.35 27.31
C GLY A 265 -3.50 -6.99 27.83
N GLN A 266 -3.67 -5.91 27.07
CA GLN A 266 -3.26 -4.54 27.44
C GLN A 266 -4.39 -3.69 28.05
N GLY A 267 -5.52 -4.30 28.41
CA GLY A 267 -6.66 -3.60 29.03
C GLY A 267 -7.59 -2.85 28.07
N LEU A 268 -7.38 -2.91 26.76
CA LEU A 268 -8.22 -2.20 25.78
C LEU A 268 -9.69 -2.66 25.80
N GLY A 269 -9.94 -3.97 25.95
CA GLY A 269 -11.30 -4.48 26.12
C GLY A 269 -11.99 -3.90 27.36
N THR A 270 -11.24 -3.72 28.45
CA THR A 270 -11.73 -3.12 29.69
C THR A 270 -12.08 -1.64 29.49
N MET A 271 -11.29 -0.91 28.70
CA MET A 271 -11.59 0.48 28.31
C MET A 271 -12.88 0.57 27.49
N LEU A 272 -13.05 -0.30 26.48
CA LEU A 272 -14.26 -0.38 25.67
C LEU A 272 -15.49 -0.68 26.54
N VAL A 273 -15.40 -1.65 27.46
CA VAL A 273 -16.49 -2.03 28.37
C VAL A 273 -16.91 -0.85 29.27
N LYS A 274 -15.96 -0.12 29.84
CA LYS A 274 -16.27 1.09 30.66
C LYS A 274 -16.95 2.17 29.84
N GLN A 275 -16.46 2.42 28.63
CA GLN A 275 -16.98 3.43 27.72
C GLN A 275 -18.39 3.10 27.22
N ALA A 276 -18.63 1.84 26.88
CA ALA A 276 -19.95 1.34 26.50
C ALA A 276 -20.95 1.46 27.66
N ALA A 277 -20.56 1.07 28.88
CA ALA A 277 -21.42 1.18 30.06
C ALA A 277 -21.80 2.64 30.37
N GLY A 278 -20.84 3.57 30.28
CA GLY A 278 -21.08 5.00 30.49
C GLY A 278 -22.02 5.62 29.46
N ARG A 279 -21.93 5.20 28.19
CA ARG A 279 -22.83 5.63 27.11
C ARG A 279 -24.21 4.98 27.20
N ALA A 280 -24.30 3.68 27.47
CA ALA A 280 -25.57 3.02 27.72
C ALA A 280 -26.32 3.74 28.86
N LYS A 281 -25.60 4.13 29.92
CA LYS A 281 -26.16 4.89 31.04
C LYS A 281 -26.65 6.28 30.63
N SER A 282 -25.92 7.02 29.78
CA SER A 282 -26.37 8.34 29.30
C SER A 282 -27.63 8.23 28.44
N HIS A 283 -27.82 7.11 27.75
CA HIS A 283 -29.08 6.77 27.05
C HIS A 283 -30.18 6.21 27.96
N GLY A 284 -30.00 6.25 29.28
CA GLY A 284 -31.02 5.82 30.25
C GLY A 284 -31.14 4.30 30.43
N ALA A 285 -30.18 3.52 29.94
CA ALA A 285 -30.20 2.07 30.09
C ALA A 285 -30.10 1.66 31.59
N PRO A 286 -30.98 0.77 32.08
CA PRO A 286 -30.88 0.27 33.45
C PRO A 286 -29.80 -0.81 33.60
N ARG A 287 -29.45 -1.50 32.51
CA ARG A 287 -28.48 -2.61 32.46
C ARG A 287 -27.82 -2.69 31.08
N LEU A 288 -26.60 -3.21 31.04
CA LEU A 288 -25.86 -3.55 29.83
C LEU A 288 -25.57 -5.05 29.80
N THR A 289 -25.87 -5.71 28.68
CA THR A 289 -25.67 -7.14 28.50
C THR A 289 -24.55 -7.43 27.50
N PHE A 290 -23.67 -8.36 27.83
CA PHE A 290 -22.68 -8.91 26.91
C PHE A 290 -23.03 -10.36 26.64
N ILE A 291 -22.91 -10.79 25.38
CA ILE A 291 -23.18 -12.17 24.97
C ILE A 291 -21.88 -12.72 24.38
N THR A 292 -21.48 -13.90 24.83
CA THR A 292 -20.31 -14.61 24.34
C THR A 292 -20.53 -16.10 24.36
N GLU A 293 -19.73 -16.86 23.63
CA GLU A 293 -19.73 -18.32 23.71
C GLU A 293 -19.38 -18.83 25.12
N GLY A 294 -19.95 -19.99 25.48
CA GLY A 294 -19.77 -20.71 26.74
C GLY A 294 -18.31 -20.93 27.18
N SER A 295 -17.41 -21.06 26.20
CA SER A 295 -15.98 -21.33 26.35
C SER A 295 -15.13 -20.06 26.53
N ASN A 296 -15.67 -18.87 26.25
CA ASN A 296 -14.89 -17.63 26.21
C ASN A 296 -14.91 -16.87 27.56
N ASP A 297 -14.09 -17.34 28.49
CA ASP A 297 -13.91 -16.69 29.79
C ASP A 297 -13.17 -15.33 29.72
N LYS A 298 -12.61 -14.95 28.57
CA LYS A 298 -11.88 -13.67 28.41
C LYS A 298 -12.82 -12.48 28.63
N LEU A 299 -14.06 -12.57 28.15
CA LEU A 299 -15.03 -11.48 28.30
C LEU A 299 -15.49 -11.32 29.74
N LEU A 300 -15.72 -12.42 30.45
CA LEU A 300 -16.03 -12.42 31.89
C LEU A 300 -14.94 -11.69 32.69
N ARG A 301 -13.66 -12.03 32.45
CA ARG A 301 -12.53 -11.35 33.08
C ARG A 301 -12.46 -9.87 32.69
N THR A 302 -12.76 -9.53 31.44
CA THR A 302 -12.74 -8.15 30.95
C THR A 302 -13.78 -7.28 31.66
N VAL A 303 -15.00 -7.80 31.87
CA VAL A 303 -16.07 -7.12 32.62
C VAL A 303 -15.72 -7.02 34.11
N GLY A 304 -15.16 -8.07 34.72
CA GLY A 304 -14.69 -8.03 36.10
C GLY A 304 -13.57 -7.00 36.32
N ASN A 305 -12.56 -6.98 35.44
CA ASN A 305 -11.47 -5.99 35.46
C ASN A 305 -11.96 -4.55 35.21
N ALA A 306 -13.13 -4.38 34.60
CA ALA A 306 -13.76 -3.07 34.47
C ALA A 306 -14.32 -2.54 35.80
N GLY A 307 -14.34 -3.37 36.85
CA GLY A 307 -14.87 -3.05 38.16
C GLY A 307 -16.38 -3.27 38.28
N PHE A 308 -16.98 -4.00 37.33
CA PHE A 308 -18.41 -4.25 37.33
C PHE A 308 -18.76 -5.56 38.03
N VAL A 309 -19.81 -5.52 38.85
CA VAL A 309 -20.45 -6.70 39.41
C VAL A 309 -21.54 -7.13 38.42
N ALA A 310 -21.36 -8.29 37.78
CA ALA A 310 -22.27 -8.79 36.76
C ALA A 310 -23.02 -10.03 37.21
N ARG A 311 -24.28 -10.16 36.76
CA ARG A 311 -25.03 -11.41 36.80
C ARG A 311 -24.65 -12.24 35.57
N VAL A 312 -24.23 -13.48 35.79
CA VAL A 312 -23.80 -14.40 34.73
C VAL A 312 -24.82 -15.51 34.61
N GLU A 313 -25.40 -15.67 33.43
CA GLU A 313 -26.31 -16.76 33.10
C GLU A 313 -25.80 -17.53 31.88
N ARG A 314 -25.92 -18.85 31.90
CA ARG A 314 -25.51 -19.71 30.80
C ARG A 314 -26.76 -20.31 30.16
N HIS A 315 -26.98 -20.01 28.88
CA HIS A 315 -28.15 -20.45 28.10
C HIS A 315 -27.68 -20.92 26.73
N ASP A 316 -28.11 -22.10 26.28
CA ASP A 316 -27.90 -22.62 24.93
C ASP A 316 -26.46 -22.50 24.38
N GLY A 317 -25.47 -22.81 25.21
CA GLY A 317 -24.05 -22.74 24.84
C GLY A 317 -23.44 -21.33 24.86
N ASN A 318 -24.23 -20.30 25.20
CA ASN A 318 -23.77 -18.91 25.37
C ASN A 318 -23.77 -18.49 26.85
N VAL A 319 -22.94 -17.50 27.16
CA VAL A 319 -22.88 -16.81 28.45
C VAL A 319 -23.43 -15.39 28.28
N HIS A 320 -24.45 -15.07 29.06
CA HIS A 320 -25.04 -13.74 29.17
C HIS A 320 -24.50 -13.07 30.43
N ILE A 321 -23.78 -11.96 30.25
CA ILE A 321 -23.16 -11.20 31.33
C ILE A 321 -23.93 -9.88 31.44
N THR A 322 -24.72 -9.72 32.50
CA THR A 322 -25.55 -8.53 32.69
C THR A 322 -24.98 -7.64 33.79
N VAL A 323 -24.63 -6.40 33.42
CA VAL A 323 -24.13 -5.37 34.33
C VAL A 323 -25.24 -4.38 34.66
N PRO A 324 -25.65 -4.23 35.93
CA PRO A 324 -26.55 -3.15 36.33
C PRO A 324 -25.83 -1.80 36.26
N LEU A 325 -26.47 -0.79 35.68
CA LEU A 325 -25.86 0.54 35.46
C LEU A 325 -26.25 1.56 36.55
N SER A 326 -26.73 1.12 37.71
CA SER A 326 -27.15 2.01 38.80
C SER A 326 -25.99 2.80 39.41
N ALA A 327 -24.79 2.20 39.49
CA ALA A 327 -23.58 2.80 40.06
C ALA A 327 -22.60 3.37 39.02
N VAL A 328 -22.95 3.36 37.73
CA VAL A 328 -22.07 3.78 36.63
C VAL A 328 -22.22 5.28 36.37
N ARG A 329 -21.10 5.99 36.23
CA ARG A 329 -21.09 7.40 35.80
C ARG A 329 -21.40 7.48 34.30
N SER A 330 -22.30 8.39 33.92
CA SER A 330 -22.56 8.67 32.50
C SER A 330 -21.36 9.35 31.85
N ILE A 331 -21.20 9.13 30.54
CA ILE A 331 -20.22 9.82 29.71
C ILE A 331 -21.00 10.78 28.80
N ALA A 332 -20.56 12.03 28.70
CA ALA A 332 -21.16 13.00 27.78
C ALA A 332 -20.95 12.53 26.34
N THR A 333 -22.03 12.46 25.57
CA THR A 333 -21.99 12.30 24.11
C THR A 333 -21.38 13.58 23.53
N GLY A 334 -20.19 13.46 22.95
CA GLY A 334 -19.50 14.52 22.22
C GLY A 334 -19.69 14.35 20.73
#